data_AF-A0A067DQ32-F1
#
_entry.id   AF-A0A067DQ32-F1
#
_cell.length_a   1.000
_cell.length_b   1.000
_cell.length_c   1.000
_cell.angle_alpha   90.00
_cell.angle_beta   90.00
_cell.angle_gamma   90.00
#
_symmetry.space_group_name_H-M   'P 1'
#
loop_
_entity.id
_entity.type
_entity.pdbx_description
1 polymer ?
#
loop_
_entity_poly.entity_id
_entity_poly.type
_entity_poly.pdbx_seq_one_letter_code
_entity_poly.pdbx_strand_id
1 'polypeptide(L)'
;TLSDFIVGRGIGSGLKDLRNLTFLRGKLCISRLENANDSWDAREASLGDKKGLEELSLGWGSPFHSRNEIAEEKVLDMLQPHTNIKKLEITRYSGRKFPIWLGDPSFSNMVTLKLIGCANCTSLPAVGKLVSLKELTIRRMLVLRSIGSEICGKDCSTPFQSLETLCFSDLPELEFWDTGNQTGYVEIFPRLVELYIEWCPKLSGKLPDHLPALETLALSD
;
A
#
# COMPACT_ATOMS: atom_id res chain seq x y z
N THR A 1 23.59 -5.55 9.83
CA THR A 1 22.22 -5.34 9.32
C THR A 1 22.02 -3.85 9.18
N LEU A 2 21.47 -3.38 8.06
CA LEU A 2 21.05 -1.98 7.90
C LEU A 2 19.53 -1.95 8.03
N SER A 3 19.02 -1.30 9.08
CA SER A 3 17.58 -1.16 9.30
C SER A 3 17.01 0.10 8.68
N ASP A 4 17.82 1.16 8.56
CA ASP A 4 17.37 2.48 8.16
C ASP A 4 18.32 3.08 7.12
N PHE A 5 17.75 3.55 6.02
CA PHE A 5 18.43 4.26 4.95
C PHE A 5 17.74 5.62 4.75
N ILE A 6 18.51 6.69 4.81
CA ILE A 6 18.01 8.06 4.63
C ILE A 6 18.53 8.56 3.29
N VAL A 7 17.62 8.87 2.37
CA VAL A 7 18.00 9.43 1.06
C VAL A 7 18.42 10.89 1.24
N GLY A 8 19.67 11.18 0.90
CA GLY A 8 20.28 12.50 1.00
C GLY A 8 19.84 13.44 -0.12
N ARG A 9 19.95 14.76 0.13
CA ARG A 9 19.71 15.80 -0.88
C ARG A 9 21.03 16.12 -1.59
N GLY A 10 21.15 15.80 -2.88
CA GLY A 10 22.34 16.12 -3.71
C GLY A 10 23.21 14.91 -4.06
N ILE A 11 24.53 15.11 -4.17
CA ILE A 11 25.48 14.13 -4.75
C ILE A 11 25.82 12.96 -3.79
N GLY A 12 25.43 13.04 -2.51
CA GLY A 12 25.73 12.01 -1.50
C GLY A 12 24.50 11.33 -0.91
N SER A 13 24.61 10.03 -0.58
CA SER A 13 23.56 9.16 -0.01
C SER A 13 22.34 8.96 -0.92
N GLY A 14 22.59 8.51 -2.16
CA GLY A 14 21.57 8.24 -3.16
C GLY A 14 21.08 6.79 -3.10
N LEU A 15 19.91 6.50 -3.68
CA LEU A 15 19.33 5.15 -3.66
C LEU A 15 20.24 4.07 -4.26
N LYS A 16 21.10 4.43 -5.21
CA LYS A 16 22.16 3.56 -5.76
C LYS A 16 23.15 3.02 -4.73
N ASP A 17 23.32 3.66 -3.58
CA ASP A 17 24.21 3.16 -2.52
C ASP A 17 23.67 1.85 -1.91
N LEU A 18 22.37 1.56 -2.07
CA LEU A 18 21.76 0.29 -1.70
C LEU A 18 22.11 -0.86 -2.66
N ARG A 19 22.65 -0.56 -3.85
CA ARG A 19 22.92 -1.55 -4.91
C ARG A 19 23.76 -2.72 -4.42
N ASN A 20 24.86 -2.41 -3.74
CA ASN A 20 25.84 -3.40 -3.30
C ASN A 20 25.45 -4.12 -1.99
N LEU A 21 24.35 -3.69 -1.34
CA LEU A 21 23.87 -4.28 -0.09
C LEU A 21 22.93 -5.47 -0.37
N THR A 22 23.39 -6.45 -1.14
CA THR A 22 22.59 -7.60 -1.59
C THR A 22 22.25 -8.59 -0.46
N PHE A 23 23.06 -8.62 0.60
CA PHE A 23 22.87 -9.48 1.77
C PHE A 23 21.98 -8.87 2.85
N LEU A 24 21.22 -7.81 2.55
CA LEU A 24 20.25 -7.27 3.49
C LEU A 24 19.17 -8.31 3.80
N ARG A 25 18.85 -8.41 5.10
CA ARG A 25 17.89 -9.37 5.65
C ARG A 25 16.97 -8.71 6.65
N GLY A 26 15.77 -9.26 6.79
CA GLY A 26 14.79 -8.80 7.77
C GLY A 26 14.12 -7.51 7.32
N LYS A 27 14.36 -6.41 8.04
CA LYS A 27 13.65 -5.13 7.86
C LYS A 27 14.55 -4.05 7.29
N LEU A 28 14.01 -3.27 6.34
CA LEU A 28 14.62 -2.06 5.81
C LEU A 28 13.60 -0.93 5.76
N CYS A 29 13.97 0.23 6.29
CA CYS A 29 13.22 1.47 6.18
C CYS A 29 14.00 2.44 5.30
N ILE A 30 13.39 2.91 4.21
CA ILE A 30 13.95 3.92 3.33
C ILE A 30 13.13 5.19 3.52
N SER A 31 13.78 6.24 4.02
CA SER A 31 13.14 7.51 4.36
C SER A 31 13.68 8.65 3.50
N ARG A 32 12.93 9.74 3.45
CA ARG A 32 13.24 10.94 2.66
C ARG A 32 13.27 10.71 1.14
N LEU A 33 12.41 9.82 0.64
CA LEU A 33 12.32 9.48 -0.77
C LEU A 33 11.94 10.67 -1.68
N GLU A 34 11.46 11.79 -1.12
CA GLU A 34 11.28 13.06 -1.84
C GLU A 34 12.61 13.63 -2.39
N ASN A 35 13.76 13.18 -1.91
CA ASN A 35 15.06 13.57 -2.44
C ASN A 35 15.49 12.71 -3.65
N ALA A 36 14.79 11.62 -3.95
CA ALA A 36 15.05 10.77 -5.11
C ALA A 36 14.46 11.40 -6.38
N ASN A 37 15.20 12.33 -6.98
CA ASN A 37 14.73 13.07 -8.17
C ASN A 37 14.92 12.29 -9.49
N ASP A 38 15.67 11.19 -9.46
CA ASP A 38 15.91 10.32 -10.62
C ASP A 38 15.37 8.90 -10.36
N SER A 39 14.43 8.47 -11.18
CA SER A 39 13.91 7.10 -11.14
C SER A 39 14.98 6.05 -11.48
N TRP A 40 16.03 6.43 -12.21
CA TRP A 40 17.15 5.52 -12.46
C TRP A 40 17.94 5.21 -11.20
N ASP A 41 18.21 6.19 -10.34
CA ASP A 41 18.83 5.97 -9.03
C ASP A 41 17.98 5.02 -8.17
N ALA A 42 16.65 5.13 -8.26
CA ALA A 42 15.73 4.23 -7.57
C ALA A 42 15.83 2.79 -8.10
N ARG A 43 15.95 2.62 -9.41
CA ARG A 43 16.17 1.31 -10.03
C ARG A 43 17.49 0.69 -9.60
N GLU A 44 18.55 1.49 -9.48
CA GLU A 44 19.86 1.02 -9.01
C GLU A 44 19.84 0.53 -7.56
N ALA A 45 18.84 0.92 -6.76
CA ALA A 45 18.68 0.36 -5.42
C ALA A 45 18.49 -1.15 -5.44
N SER A 46 18.09 -1.77 -6.56
CA SER A 46 18.02 -3.23 -6.74
C SER A 46 17.31 -3.93 -5.57
N LEU A 47 16.16 -3.41 -5.14
CA LEU A 47 15.38 -4.02 -4.04
C LEU A 47 14.87 -5.41 -4.43
N GLY A 48 14.61 -5.64 -5.72
CA GLY A 48 14.33 -6.95 -6.30
C GLY A 48 15.42 -8.00 -6.08
N ASP A 49 16.67 -7.62 -5.86
CA ASP A 49 17.77 -8.57 -5.68
C ASP A 49 17.99 -8.97 -4.20
N LYS A 50 17.34 -8.26 -3.27
CA LYS A 50 17.54 -8.41 -1.81
C LYS A 50 16.62 -9.48 -1.24
N LYS A 51 16.85 -10.74 -1.61
CA LYS A 51 15.99 -11.90 -1.29
C LYS A 51 15.74 -12.14 0.19
N GLY A 52 16.64 -11.67 1.05
CA GLY A 52 16.53 -11.84 2.49
C GLY A 52 15.62 -10.81 3.18
N LEU A 53 15.15 -9.81 2.45
CA LEU A 53 14.29 -8.77 2.98
C LEU A 53 12.85 -9.28 3.11
N GLU A 54 12.28 -9.11 4.30
CA GLU A 54 10.93 -9.54 4.65
C GLU A 54 10.03 -8.35 5.00
N GLU A 55 10.58 -7.24 5.49
CA GLU A 55 9.84 -6.02 5.79
C GLU A 55 10.46 -4.81 5.09
N LEU A 56 9.63 -4.02 4.42
CA LEU A 56 10.05 -2.80 3.75
C LEU A 56 9.13 -1.63 4.14
N SER A 57 9.72 -0.53 4.59
CA SER A 57 9.03 0.74 4.76
C SER A 57 9.60 1.77 3.78
N LEU A 58 8.75 2.39 2.98
CA LEU A 58 9.10 3.46 2.05
C LEU A 58 8.43 4.76 2.53
N GLY A 59 9.21 5.78 2.84
CA GLY A 59 8.71 7.02 3.43
C GLY A 59 9.19 8.26 2.70
N TRP A 60 8.22 9.09 2.33
CA TRP A 60 8.45 10.46 1.88
C TRP A 60 8.32 11.43 3.06
N GLY A 61 8.90 12.61 2.87
CA GLY A 61 8.89 13.71 3.82
C GLY A 61 7.55 14.44 3.84
N SER A 62 7.55 15.61 4.47
CA SER A 62 6.32 16.37 4.68
C SER A 62 5.71 16.88 3.37
N PRO A 63 4.38 16.85 3.21
CA PRO A 63 3.70 17.35 1.99
C PRO A 63 3.77 18.89 1.81
N PHE A 64 4.40 19.63 2.73
CA PHE A 64 4.48 21.10 2.68
C PHE A 64 5.50 21.67 1.67
N HIS A 65 6.24 20.81 0.96
CA HIS A 65 7.10 21.21 -0.13
C HIS A 65 6.41 20.94 -1.47
N SER A 66 6.76 21.67 -2.52
CA SER A 66 6.29 21.40 -3.88
C SER A 66 6.82 20.04 -4.35
N ARG A 67 6.05 18.98 -4.10
CA ARG A 67 6.38 17.61 -4.49
C ARG A 67 5.95 17.36 -5.93
N ASN A 68 6.73 16.56 -6.64
CA ASN A 68 6.45 16.19 -8.00
C ASN A 68 5.79 14.80 -8.02
N GLU A 69 4.46 14.79 -8.12
CA GLU A 69 3.64 13.56 -8.11
C GLU A 69 4.11 12.54 -9.16
N ILE A 70 4.45 13.00 -10.37
CA ILE A 70 4.91 12.17 -11.49
C ILE A 70 6.29 11.57 -11.22
N ALA A 71 7.19 12.34 -10.60
CA ALA A 71 8.52 11.84 -10.24
C ALA A 71 8.41 10.77 -9.15
N GLU A 72 7.60 10.99 -8.12
CA GLU A 72 7.38 10.02 -7.05
C GLU A 72 6.72 8.74 -7.57
N GLU A 73 5.75 8.84 -8.49
CA GLU A 73 5.16 7.68 -9.19
C GLU A 73 6.24 6.81 -9.85
N LYS A 74 7.14 7.43 -10.61
CA LYS A 74 8.24 6.71 -11.26
C LYS A 74 9.22 6.10 -10.26
N VAL A 75 9.54 6.81 -9.19
CA VAL A 75 10.43 6.32 -8.13
C VAL A 75 9.81 5.10 -7.45
N LEU A 76 8.56 5.17 -7.03
CA LEU A 76 7.87 4.06 -6.37
C LEU A 76 7.74 2.85 -7.32
N ASP A 77 7.49 3.08 -8.60
CA ASP A 77 7.47 2.02 -9.62
C ASP A 77 8.83 1.30 -9.75
N MET A 78 9.94 2.05 -9.74
CA MET A 78 11.30 1.50 -9.82
C MET A 78 11.79 0.86 -8.51
N LEU A 79 11.12 1.10 -7.38
CA LEU A 79 11.44 0.51 -6.07
C LEU A 79 10.76 -0.83 -5.83
N GLN A 80 10.38 -1.56 -6.89
CA GLN A 80 9.81 -2.91 -6.77
C GLN A 80 10.74 -3.82 -5.92
N PRO A 81 10.26 -4.34 -4.77
CA PRO A 81 11.06 -5.22 -3.94
C PRO A 81 11.00 -6.67 -4.41
N HIS A 82 11.86 -7.52 -3.85
CA HIS A 82 11.73 -8.97 -4.05
C HIS A 82 10.38 -9.47 -3.50
N THR A 83 9.80 -10.48 -4.13
CA THR A 83 8.49 -11.08 -3.78
C THR A 83 8.46 -11.83 -2.43
N ASN A 84 9.56 -11.80 -1.66
CA ASN A 84 9.65 -12.41 -0.34
C ASN A 84 9.15 -11.48 0.78
N ILE A 85 8.82 -10.23 0.44
CA ILE A 85 8.27 -9.27 1.39
C ILE A 85 6.98 -9.80 2.00
N LYS A 86 6.97 -9.82 3.34
CA LYS A 86 5.81 -10.13 4.18
C LYS A 86 5.10 -8.87 4.65
N LYS A 87 5.83 -7.76 4.82
CA LYS A 87 5.25 -6.49 5.26
C LYS A 87 5.74 -5.33 4.42
N LEU A 88 4.79 -4.57 3.89
CA LEU A 88 5.08 -3.35 3.15
C LEU A 88 4.33 -2.17 3.77
N GLU A 89 5.05 -1.09 4.01
CA GLU A 89 4.49 0.17 4.48
C GLU A 89 4.94 1.31 3.57
N ILE A 90 3.98 2.03 2.99
CA ILE A 90 4.22 3.22 2.16
C ILE A 90 3.64 4.41 2.89
N THR A 91 4.50 5.39 3.21
CA THR A 91 4.10 6.58 3.97
C THR A 91 4.36 7.86 3.21
N ARG A 92 3.37 8.76 3.30
CA ARG A 92 3.41 10.13 2.76
C ARG A 92 3.65 10.21 1.26
N TYR A 93 3.41 9.16 0.48
CA TYR A 93 3.56 9.19 -0.98
C TYR A 93 2.65 10.24 -1.65
N SER A 94 3.15 11.00 -2.64
CA SER A 94 2.41 12.08 -3.31
C SER A 94 1.86 11.74 -4.69
N GLY A 95 2.20 10.59 -5.23
CA GLY A 95 1.65 10.16 -6.51
C GLY A 95 0.14 9.91 -6.44
N ARG A 96 -0.51 9.96 -7.59
CA ARG A 96 -1.96 9.73 -7.71
C ARG A 96 -2.30 8.25 -7.82
N LYS A 97 -1.36 7.45 -8.33
CA LYS A 97 -1.52 6.02 -8.58
C LYS A 97 -0.41 5.22 -7.92
N PHE A 98 -0.75 3.99 -7.53
CA PHE A 98 0.23 3.01 -7.09
C PHE A 98 0.76 2.21 -8.28
N PRO A 99 2.00 1.69 -8.20
CA PRO A 99 2.54 0.85 -9.25
C PRO A 99 1.81 -0.48 -9.33
N ILE A 100 1.81 -1.09 -10.53
CA ILE A 100 1.08 -2.32 -10.81
C ILE A 100 1.59 -3.47 -9.94
N TRP A 101 2.91 -3.51 -9.67
CA TRP A 101 3.54 -4.55 -8.88
C TRP A 101 2.95 -4.68 -7.47
N LEU A 102 2.37 -3.60 -6.91
CA LEU A 102 1.82 -3.62 -5.55
C LEU A 102 0.59 -4.55 -5.39
N GLY A 103 -0.15 -4.79 -6.47
CA GLY A 103 -1.27 -5.73 -6.51
C GLY A 103 -0.95 -7.01 -7.30
N ASP A 104 0.33 -7.26 -7.62
CA ASP A 104 0.71 -8.40 -8.44
C ASP A 104 0.67 -9.71 -7.62
N PRO A 105 0.02 -10.78 -8.12
CA PRO A 105 -0.09 -12.06 -7.41
C PRO A 105 1.24 -12.72 -7.04
N SER A 106 2.36 -12.33 -7.67
CA SER A 106 3.70 -12.79 -7.31
C SER A 106 4.11 -12.40 -5.90
N PHE A 107 3.52 -11.37 -5.30
CA PHE A 107 3.68 -11.01 -3.88
C PHE A 107 2.84 -11.89 -2.95
N SER A 108 2.83 -13.19 -3.20
CA SER A 108 2.03 -14.18 -2.47
C SER A 108 2.46 -14.36 -1.01
N ASN A 109 3.61 -13.81 -0.59
CA ASN A 109 4.08 -13.83 0.79
C ASN A 109 3.65 -12.61 1.61
N MET A 110 3.04 -11.59 0.98
CA MET A 110 2.69 -10.35 1.66
C MET A 110 1.52 -10.59 2.62
N VAL A 111 1.77 -10.36 3.91
CA VAL A 111 0.83 -10.51 5.03
C VAL A 111 0.24 -9.18 5.46
N THR A 112 1.05 -8.12 5.48
CA THR A 112 0.65 -6.80 5.96
C THR A 112 0.96 -5.74 4.91
N LEU A 113 -0.05 -4.95 4.55
CA LEU A 113 0.09 -3.77 3.71
C LEU A 113 -0.46 -2.53 4.41
N LYS A 114 0.37 -1.48 4.51
CA LYS A 114 -0.01 -0.19 5.09
C LYS A 114 0.24 0.95 4.12
N LEU A 115 -0.80 1.71 3.79
CA LEU A 115 -0.74 2.90 2.95
C LEU A 115 -1.19 4.10 3.80
N ILE A 116 -0.24 4.96 4.19
CA ILE A 116 -0.48 5.98 5.22
C ILE A 116 -0.07 7.36 4.72
N GLY A 117 -1.01 8.32 4.68
CA GLY A 117 -0.70 9.70 4.29
C GLY A 117 -0.46 9.87 2.80
N CYS A 118 -0.96 8.95 1.97
CA CYS A 118 -0.89 9.02 0.52
C CYS A 118 -1.95 10.00 -0.02
N ALA A 119 -1.83 11.27 0.37
CA ALA A 119 -2.94 12.24 0.36
C ALA A 119 -3.53 12.53 -1.03
N ASN A 120 -2.73 12.38 -2.10
CA ASN A 120 -3.13 12.69 -3.48
C ASN A 120 -3.58 11.44 -4.26
N CYS A 121 -3.55 10.26 -3.65
CA CYS A 121 -3.97 9.02 -4.30
C CYS A 121 -5.47 9.02 -4.59
N THR A 122 -5.83 8.75 -5.84
CA THR A 122 -7.22 8.73 -6.30
C THR A 122 -7.76 7.32 -6.55
N SER A 123 -6.90 6.31 -6.47
CA SER A 123 -7.24 4.90 -6.75
C SER A 123 -6.34 3.96 -5.97
N LEU A 124 -6.86 2.80 -5.60
CA LEU A 124 -6.12 1.76 -4.88
C LEU A 124 -5.56 0.68 -5.84
N PRO A 125 -4.45 0.03 -5.48
CA PRO A 125 -3.93 -1.14 -6.20
C PRO A 125 -4.85 -2.36 -6.02
N ALA A 126 -4.74 -3.33 -6.94
CA ALA A 126 -5.51 -4.59 -6.95
C ALA A 126 -5.04 -5.61 -5.88
N VAL A 127 -5.03 -5.21 -4.62
CA VAL A 127 -4.46 -5.99 -3.50
C VAL A 127 -5.32 -7.17 -3.06
N GLY A 128 -6.57 -7.27 -3.52
CA GLY A 128 -7.45 -8.42 -3.29
C GLY A 128 -6.93 -9.72 -3.90
N LYS A 129 -6.00 -9.64 -4.86
CA LYS A 129 -5.32 -10.80 -5.45
C LYS A 129 -4.20 -11.39 -4.57
N LEU A 130 -3.82 -10.70 -3.49
CA LEU A 130 -2.73 -11.12 -2.61
C LEU A 130 -3.22 -12.20 -1.64
N VAL A 131 -2.93 -13.45 -1.96
CA VAL A 131 -3.49 -14.63 -1.28
C VAL A 131 -3.13 -14.77 0.21
N SER A 132 -2.04 -14.17 0.67
CA SER A 132 -1.60 -14.22 2.07
C SER A 132 -1.87 -12.93 2.85
N LEU A 133 -2.50 -11.93 2.23
CA LEU A 133 -2.74 -10.63 2.86
C LEU A 133 -3.76 -10.80 3.99
N LYS A 134 -3.31 -10.58 5.23
CA LYS A 134 -4.12 -10.64 6.45
C LYS A 134 -4.50 -9.25 6.96
N GLU A 135 -3.61 -8.28 6.81
CA GLU A 135 -3.81 -6.94 7.33
C GLU A 135 -3.69 -5.89 6.22
N LEU A 136 -4.76 -5.12 6.02
CA LEU A 136 -4.77 -3.97 5.13
C LEU A 136 -5.13 -2.70 5.91
N THR A 137 -4.22 -1.74 5.92
CA THR A 137 -4.43 -0.43 6.54
C THR A 137 -4.32 0.68 5.49
N ILE A 138 -5.37 1.46 5.34
CA ILE A 138 -5.40 2.63 4.46
C ILE A 138 -5.77 3.84 5.33
N ARG A 139 -4.83 4.77 5.49
CA ARG A 139 -5.02 5.94 6.33
C ARG A 139 -4.64 7.23 5.66
N ARG A 140 -5.36 8.32 5.98
CA ARG A 140 -5.00 9.69 5.59
C ARG A 140 -4.89 9.87 4.07
N MET A 141 -5.77 9.24 3.28
CA MET A 141 -5.90 9.47 1.84
C MET A 141 -6.99 10.51 1.60
N LEU A 142 -6.59 11.77 1.53
CA LEU A 142 -7.49 12.92 1.64
C LEU A 142 -8.40 13.12 0.42
N VAL A 143 -8.01 12.63 -0.76
CA VAL A 143 -8.76 12.85 -2.01
C VAL A 143 -9.45 11.58 -2.55
N LEU A 144 -9.30 10.44 -1.87
CA LEU A 144 -9.88 9.17 -2.32
C LEU A 144 -11.41 9.22 -2.15
N ARG A 145 -12.15 9.18 -3.27
CA ARG A 145 -13.62 9.32 -3.27
C ARG A 145 -14.40 8.01 -3.25
N SER A 146 -13.81 6.96 -3.80
CA SER A 146 -14.48 5.68 -3.95
C SER A 146 -13.50 4.53 -3.80
N ILE A 147 -13.96 3.45 -3.19
CA ILE A 147 -13.31 2.14 -3.19
C ILE A 147 -14.22 1.21 -3.97
N GLY A 148 -13.81 0.87 -5.19
CA GLY A 148 -14.55 0.02 -6.09
C GLY A 148 -13.97 -1.39 -6.23
N SER A 149 -14.40 -2.10 -7.28
CA SER A 149 -13.89 -3.44 -7.63
C SER A 149 -12.42 -3.45 -8.07
N GLU A 150 -11.81 -2.29 -8.33
CA GLU A 150 -10.39 -2.19 -8.65
C GLU A 150 -9.49 -2.78 -7.56
N ILE A 151 -9.90 -2.66 -6.28
CA ILE A 151 -9.13 -3.19 -5.16
C ILE A 151 -9.15 -4.72 -5.12
N CYS A 152 -10.23 -5.35 -5.59
CA CYS A 152 -10.33 -6.81 -5.74
C CYS A 152 -9.45 -7.33 -6.88
N GLY A 153 -9.20 -6.47 -7.87
CA GLY A 153 -8.47 -6.79 -9.08
C GLY A 153 -9.34 -7.46 -10.14
N LYS A 154 -9.24 -6.96 -11.37
CA LYS A 154 -9.98 -7.47 -12.52
C LYS A 154 -9.78 -8.99 -12.67
N ASP A 155 -10.87 -9.71 -12.90
CA ASP A 155 -10.93 -11.16 -13.08
C ASP A 155 -10.58 -12.00 -11.83
N CYS A 156 -10.50 -11.39 -10.64
CA CYS A 156 -10.35 -12.14 -9.39
C CYS A 156 -11.72 -12.70 -8.94
N SER A 157 -11.88 -14.02 -8.99
CA SER A 157 -13.10 -14.69 -8.54
C SER A 157 -13.19 -14.83 -7.01
N THR A 158 -12.06 -14.73 -6.32
CA THR A 158 -11.93 -14.98 -4.88
C THR A 158 -11.00 -13.92 -4.26
N PRO A 159 -11.41 -12.64 -4.21
CA PRO A 159 -10.59 -11.61 -3.60
C PRO A 159 -10.50 -11.81 -2.08
N PHE A 160 -9.42 -11.28 -1.46
CA PHE A 160 -9.20 -11.18 -0.01
C PHE A 160 -9.48 -12.45 0.82
N GLN A 161 -9.09 -13.63 0.32
CA GLN A 161 -9.37 -14.92 0.99
C GLN A 161 -8.73 -15.09 2.37
N SER A 162 -7.69 -14.33 2.67
CA SER A 162 -6.95 -14.39 3.94
C SER A 162 -7.07 -13.13 4.78
N LEU A 163 -7.82 -12.12 4.34
CA LEU A 163 -7.86 -10.83 5.02
C LEU A 163 -8.62 -10.96 6.34
N GLU A 164 -7.94 -10.66 7.45
CA GLU A 164 -8.43 -10.77 8.82
C GLU A 164 -8.74 -9.37 9.40
N THR A 165 -7.91 -8.36 9.08
CA THR A 165 -8.08 -6.99 9.58
C THR A 165 -8.08 -5.98 8.42
N LEU A 166 -9.14 -5.17 8.35
CA LEU A 166 -9.28 -4.05 7.42
C LEU A 166 -9.47 -2.75 8.19
N CYS A 167 -8.59 -1.78 7.96
CA CYS A 167 -8.66 -0.47 8.60
C CYS A 167 -8.66 0.66 7.57
N PHE A 168 -9.74 1.42 7.54
CA PHE A 168 -9.90 2.68 6.84
C PHE A 168 -9.97 3.80 7.87
N SER A 169 -9.04 4.76 7.82
CA SER A 169 -9.04 5.86 8.79
C SER A 169 -8.59 7.20 8.19
N ASP A 170 -9.25 8.30 8.53
CA ASP A 170 -8.98 9.64 7.99
C ASP A 170 -9.09 9.66 6.45
N LEU A 171 -10.28 9.31 5.95
CA LEU A 171 -10.63 9.32 4.51
C LEU A 171 -11.78 10.33 4.29
N PRO A 172 -11.52 11.64 4.41
CA PRO A 172 -12.57 12.67 4.48
C PRO A 172 -13.42 12.82 3.22
N GLU A 173 -12.86 12.49 2.06
CA GLU A 173 -13.56 12.56 0.77
C GLU A 173 -14.17 11.23 0.32
N LEU A 174 -14.01 10.14 1.10
CA LEU A 174 -14.53 8.84 0.72
C LEU A 174 -16.05 8.84 0.81
N GLU A 175 -16.71 8.76 -0.33
CA GLU A 175 -18.16 8.79 -0.47
C GLU A 175 -18.75 7.38 -0.67
N PHE A 176 -18.05 6.51 -1.41
CA PHE A 176 -18.56 5.20 -1.82
C PHE A 176 -17.59 4.07 -1.51
N TRP A 177 -18.12 2.96 -0.98
CA TRP A 177 -17.42 1.68 -0.90
C TRP A 177 -18.32 0.59 -1.46
N ASP A 178 -18.07 0.20 -2.71
CA ASP A 178 -18.83 -0.84 -3.40
C ASP A 178 -17.91 -1.69 -4.27
N THR A 179 -17.60 -2.89 -3.79
CA THR A 179 -16.74 -3.85 -4.48
C THR A 179 -17.52 -4.75 -5.46
N GLY A 180 -18.79 -4.45 -5.73
CA GLY A 180 -19.58 -5.07 -6.81
C GLY A 180 -20.19 -6.44 -6.48
N ASN A 181 -20.50 -6.74 -5.22
CA ASN A 181 -21.10 -8.04 -4.83
C ASN A 181 -22.57 -8.21 -5.25
N GLN A 182 -23.14 -7.24 -5.98
CA GLN A 182 -24.58 -7.04 -6.21
C GLN A 182 -25.33 -8.25 -6.79
N THR A 183 -24.63 -9.30 -7.25
CA THR A 183 -25.22 -10.54 -7.78
C THR A 183 -25.18 -11.73 -6.81
N GLY A 184 -24.61 -11.61 -5.61
CA GLY A 184 -24.68 -12.62 -4.55
C GLY A 184 -23.79 -13.87 -4.71
N TYR A 185 -22.89 -13.90 -5.70
CA TYR A 185 -22.08 -15.09 -6.00
C TYR A 185 -20.62 -15.05 -5.53
N VAL A 186 -20.08 -13.88 -5.18
CA VAL A 186 -18.67 -13.74 -4.79
C VAL A 186 -18.56 -13.21 -3.38
N GLU A 187 -18.09 -14.08 -2.49
CA GLU A 187 -17.72 -13.74 -1.13
C GLU A 187 -16.38 -13.01 -1.13
N ILE A 188 -16.42 -11.69 -0.89
CA ILE A 188 -15.25 -10.82 -1.02
C ILE A 188 -14.37 -10.88 0.22
N PHE A 189 -14.95 -11.09 1.41
CA PHE A 189 -14.25 -11.04 2.69
C PHE A 189 -14.61 -12.23 3.59
N PRO A 190 -14.29 -13.48 3.20
CA PRO A 190 -14.71 -14.68 3.93
C PRO A 190 -14.11 -14.81 5.34
N ARG A 191 -12.98 -14.13 5.61
CA ARG A 191 -12.21 -14.24 6.85
C ARG A 191 -12.02 -12.95 7.61
N LEU A 192 -12.74 -11.88 7.23
CA LEU A 192 -12.57 -10.58 7.88
C LEU A 192 -13.13 -10.63 9.30
N VAL A 193 -12.23 -10.51 10.28
CA VAL A 193 -12.52 -10.55 11.72
C VAL A 193 -12.70 -9.15 12.27
N GLU A 194 -11.89 -8.20 11.82
CA GLU A 194 -11.86 -6.84 12.34
C GLU A 194 -12.02 -5.81 11.21
N LEU A 195 -13.03 -4.95 11.35
CA LEU A 195 -13.28 -3.82 10.45
C LEU A 195 -13.29 -2.52 11.24
N TYR A 196 -12.34 -1.64 10.92
CA TYR A 196 -12.23 -0.29 11.48
C TYR A 196 -12.50 0.74 10.39
N ILE A 197 -13.47 1.61 10.62
CA ILE A 197 -13.77 2.76 9.77
C ILE A 197 -13.86 4.00 10.68
N GLU A 198 -12.83 4.81 10.64
CA GLU A 198 -12.65 5.92 11.59
C GLU A 198 -12.41 7.23 10.84
N TRP A 199 -13.08 8.33 11.19
CA TRP A 199 -12.85 9.64 10.55
C TRP A 199 -13.10 9.59 9.03
N CYS A 200 -14.22 8.97 8.62
CA CYS A 200 -14.68 8.85 7.23
C CYS A 200 -16.07 9.51 7.04
N PRO A 201 -16.22 10.82 7.30
CA PRO A 201 -17.51 11.49 7.50
C PRO A 201 -18.42 11.52 6.26
N LYS A 202 -17.87 11.35 5.05
CA LYS A 202 -18.64 11.33 3.81
C LYS A 202 -19.06 9.93 3.37
N LEU A 203 -18.58 8.88 4.05
CA LEU A 203 -18.82 7.52 3.61
C LEU A 203 -20.32 7.23 3.73
N SER A 204 -20.97 7.19 2.57
CA SER A 204 -22.40 7.00 2.43
C SER A 204 -22.64 5.70 1.68
N GLY A 205 -23.16 4.68 2.35
CA GLY A 205 -23.33 3.38 1.73
C GLY A 205 -23.58 2.28 2.75
N LYS A 206 -23.95 1.11 2.25
CA LYS A 206 -23.99 -0.11 3.06
C LYS A 206 -22.60 -0.71 3.13
N LEU A 207 -22.20 -1.15 4.31
CA LEU A 207 -21.05 -2.05 4.45
C LEU A 207 -21.30 -3.33 3.62
N PRO A 208 -20.27 -4.11 3.29
CA PRO A 208 -20.46 -5.40 2.61
C PRO A 208 -21.51 -6.25 3.35
N ASP A 209 -22.58 -6.64 2.64
CA ASP A 209 -23.76 -7.28 3.25
C ASP A 209 -23.47 -8.69 3.82
N HIS A 210 -22.31 -9.27 3.53
CA HIS A 210 -21.92 -10.61 4.00
C HIS A 210 -20.48 -10.63 4.53
N LEU A 211 -20.33 -10.68 5.85
CA LEU A 211 -19.07 -10.77 6.59
C LEU A 211 -19.18 -11.87 7.67
N PRO A 212 -19.04 -13.17 7.32
CA PRO A 212 -19.39 -14.25 8.23
C PRO A 212 -18.45 -14.44 9.42
N ALA A 213 -17.22 -13.94 9.32
CA ALA A 213 -16.20 -14.06 10.36
C ALA A 213 -16.05 -12.80 11.23
N LEU A 214 -16.88 -11.77 11.02
CA LEU A 214 -16.68 -10.46 11.65
C LEU A 214 -17.00 -10.52 13.15
N GLU A 215 -15.99 -10.21 13.96
CA GLU A 215 -16.09 -10.15 15.42
C GLU A 215 -16.05 -8.71 15.93
N THR A 216 -15.27 -7.85 15.28
CA THR A 216 -15.10 -6.44 15.68
C THR A 216 -15.46 -5.50 14.53
N LEU A 217 -16.42 -4.61 14.81
CA LEU A 217 -16.76 -3.48 13.95
C LEU A 217 -16.62 -2.19 14.76
N ALA A 218 -15.67 -1.34 14.38
CA ALA A 218 -15.48 -0.02 14.96
C ALA A 218 -15.80 1.05 13.92
N LEU A 219 -16.82 1.85 14.21
CA LEU A 219 -17.23 3.01 13.42
C LEU A 219 -17.08 4.25 14.30
N SER A 220 -16.26 5.21 13.89
CA SER A 220 -16.13 6.48 14.59
C SER A 220 -15.99 7.63 13.61
N ASP A 221 -16.60 8.77 13.93
CA ASP A 221 -16.47 10.01 13.15
C ASP A 221 -15.31 10.89 13.62
#